data_AF-A0A818MIH8-F1
#
_entry.id   AF-A0A818MIH8-F1
#
_cell.length_a   1.000
_cell.length_b   1.000
_cell.length_c   1.000
_cell.angle_alpha   90.00
_cell.angle_beta   90.00
_cell.angle_gamma   90.00
#
_symmetry.space_group_name_H-M   'P 1'
#
loop_
_entity.id
_entity.type
_entity.pdbx_description
1 polymer ?
#
loop_
_entity_poly.entity_id
_entity_poly.type
_entity_poly.pdbx_seq_one_letter_code
_entity_poly.pdbx_strand_id
1 'polypeptide(L)'
;MEKRVHHDSCFVFLKHIKLGQLTTLRIGHDNSGKMPRWNIDHVLVRNQLTGSVYRFPCRRWLGKGIDDDSLECLIFVDSTY
;
A
#
# COMPACT_ATOMS: atom_id res chain seq x y z
N MET A 1 14.71 -17.58 -15.76
CA MET A 1 15.19 -16.95 -14.51
C MET A 1 13.95 -16.54 -13.74
N GLU A 2 13.49 -17.38 -12.82
CA GLU A 2 12.27 -17.16 -12.05
C GLU A 2 12.63 -16.33 -10.81
N LYS A 3 12.18 -15.06 -10.77
CA LYS A 3 12.34 -14.23 -9.58
C LYS A 3 11.32 -14.70 -8.54
N ARG A 4 11.79 -15.35 -7.47
CA ARG A 4 10.97 -15.57 -6.27
C ARG A 4 10.66 -14.22 -5.64
N VAL A 5 9.40 -13.82 -5.64
CA VAL A 5 8.92 -12.66 -4.88
C VAL A 5 8.66 -13.14 -3.46
N HIS A 6 9.40 -12.60 -2.49
CA HIS A 6 9.09 -12.81 -1.07
C HIS A 6 7.89 -11.93 -0.71
N HIS A 7 6.79 -12.55 -0.26
CA HIS A 7 5.61 -11.83 0.22
C HIS A 7 5.72 -11.63 1.73
N ASP A 8 6.36 -10.54 2.15
CA ASP A 8 6.35 -10.12 3.55
C ASP A 8 5.13 -9.23 3.81
N SER A 9 4.34 -9.58 4.82
CA SER A 9 3.20 -8.77 5.27
C SER A 9 3.63 -7.88 6.44
N CYS A 10 3.43 -6.57 6.30
CA CYS A 10 3.64 -5.60 7.38
C CYS A 10 2.28 -5.07 7.86
N PHE A 11 2.10 -5.00 9.18
CA PHE A 11 0.86 -4.51 9.80
C PHE A 11 1.12 -3.20 10.54
N VAL A 12 0.26 -2.21 10.29
CA VAL A 12 0.25 -0.94 10.99
C VAL A 12 -1.14 -0.69 11.55
N PHE A 13 -1.22 -0.32 12.82
CA PHE A 13 -2.47 0.01 13.49
C PHE A 13 -2.60 1.53 13.64
N LEU A 14 -3.67 2.08 13.08
CA LEU A 14 -3.97 3.50 13.14
C LEU A 14 -5.26 3.73 13.93
N LYS A 15 -5.25 4.73 14.82
CA LYS A 15 -6.45 5.22 15.48
C LYS A 15 -6.89 6.51 14.78
N HIS A 16 -8.14 6.54 14.34
CA HIS A 16 -8.71 7.70 13.66
C HIS A 16 -10.20 7.81 13.98
N ILE A 17 -10.78 9.01 13.78
CA ILE A 17 -12.24 9.19 13.76
C ILE A 17 -12.88 8.43 12.60
N LYS A 18 -14.21 8.28 12.60
CA LYS A 18 -14.94 7.58 11.53
C LYS A 18 -14.69 8.26 10.17
N LEU A 19 -14.05 7.52 9.25
CA LEU A 19 -13.73 7.98 7.89
C LEU A 19 -14.88 7.75 6.88
N GLY A 20 -15.91 7.00 7.25
CA GLY A 20 -16.94 6.57 6.32
C GLY A 20 -16.43 5.51 5.34
N GLN A 21 -16.96 5.53 4.12
CA GLN A 21 -16.54 4.63 3.04
C GLN A 21 -15.20 5.10 2.47
N LEU A 22 -14.20 4.22 2.49
CA LEU A 22 -12.89 4.54 1.92
C LEU A 22 -12.92 4.42 0.39
N THR A 23 -12.37 5.41 -0.30
CA THR A 23 -12.34 5.49 -1.77
C THR A 23 -10.92 5.51 -2.33
N THR A 24 -9.99 6.15 -1.63
CA THR A 24 -8.59 6.25 -2.04
C THR A 24 -7.66 6.06 -0.84
N LEU A 25 -6.42 5.66 -1.13
CA LEU A 25 -5.33 5.56 -0.17
C LEU A 25 -4.07 6.14 -0.79
N ARG A 26 -3.33 6.95 -0.03
CA ARG A 26 -2.00 7.42 -0.43
C ARG A 26 -0.95 6.69 0.40
N ILE A 27 0.02 6.07 -0.25
CA ILE A 27 1.13 5.36 0.40
C ILE A 27 2.45 5.82 -0.22
N GLY A 28 3.48 5.95 0.61
CA GLY A 28 4.80 6.38 0.19
C GLY A 28 5.83 6.28 1.31
N HIS A 29 7.07 6.59 0.97
CA HIS A 29 8.21 6.59 1.88
C HIS A 29 9.12 7.80 1.62
N ASP A 30 10.00 8.12 2.57
CA ASP A 30 10.90 9.28 2.54
C ASP A 30 12.26 8.99 1.87
N ASN A 31 12.41 7.82 1.24
CA ASN A 31 13.63 7.30 0.65
C ASN A 31 14.82 7.11 1.64
N SER A 32 14.55 7.01 2.94
CA SER A 32 15.58 6.75 3.96
C SER A 32 16.04 5.27 4.01
N GLY A 33 17.24 5.04 4.56
CA GLY A 33 17.81 3.70 4.75
C GLY A 33 18.60 3.15 3.56
N LYS A 34 19.12 1.92 3.69
CA LYS A 34 20.03 1.30 2.70
C LYS A 34 19.30 0.71 1.47
N MET A 35 18.03 0.31 1.63
CA MET A 35 17.23 -0.27 0.56
C MET A 35 15.81 0.32 0.61
N PRO A 36 15.65 1.60 0.24
CA PRO A 36 14.40 2.32 0.44
C PRO A 36 13.27 1.89 -0.50
N ARG A 37 13.56 1.13 -1.57
CA ARG A 37 12.61 0.80 -2.63
C ARG A 37 11.56 -0.21 -2.15
N TRP A 38 10.28 0.11 -2.32
CA TRP A 38 9.17 -0.76 -1.96
C TRP A 38 8.49 -1.32 -3.21
N ASN A 39 8.25 -2.62 -3.27
CA ASN A 39 7.36 -3.23 -4.25
C ASN A 39 6.06 -3.61 -3.55
N ILE A 40 4.96 -2.94 -3.89
CA ILE A 40 3.68 -3.12 -3.21
C ILE A 40 2.70 -3.78 -4.18
N ASP A 41 2.25 -4.99 -3.87
CA ASP A 41 1.15 -5.61 -4.64
C ASP A 41 -0.19 -4.94 -4.32
N HIS A 42 -0.57 -4.92 -3.03
CA HIS A 42 -1.79 -4.25 -2.56
C HIS A 42 -1.69 -3.87 -1.07
N VAL A 43 -2.60 -2.99 -0.63
CA VAL A 43 -2.82 -2.64 0.78
C VAL A 43 -4.21 -3.09 1.20
N LEU A 44 -4.32 -3.76 2.34
CA LEU A 44 -5.58 -4.09 2.98
C LEU A 44 -5.83 -3.14 4.16
N VAL A 45 -6.97 -2.45 4.14
CA VAL A 45 -7.42 -1.63 5.27
C VAL A 45 -8.63 -2.30 5.90
N ARG A 46 -8.49 -2.69 7.17
CA ARG A 46 -9.59 -3.28 7.94
C ARG A 46 -10.10 -2.30 8.99
N ASN A 47 -11.39 -1.99 8.94
CA ASN A 47 -12.06 -1.33 10.05
C ASN A 47 -12.25 -2.35 11.17
N GLN A 48 -11.58 -2.16 12.30
CA GLN A 48 -11.65 -3.10 13.42
C GLN A 48 -13.02 -3.13 14.12
N LEU A 49 -13.80 -2.05 14.03
CA LEU A 49 -15.11 -1.96 14.65
C LEU A 49 -16.20 -2.62 13.78
N THR A 50 -16.20 -2.34 12.47
CA THR A 50 -17.23 -2.85 11.55
C THR A 50 -16.83 -4.17 10.88
N GLY A 51 -15.55 -4.54 10.93
CA GLY A 51 -15.01 -5.70 10.24
C GLY A 51 -14.79 -5.51 8.73
N SER A 52 -15.27 -4.39 8.16
CA SER A 52 -15.14 -4.08 6.73
C SER A 52 -13.68 -4.07 6.28
N VAL A 53 -13.40 -4.69 5.14
CA VAL A 53 -12.06 -4.75 4.54
C VAL A 53 -12.10 -4.07 3.19
N TYR A 54 -11.15 -3.18 2.95
CA TYR A 54 -10.97 -2.47 1.69
C TYR A 54 -9.63 -2.89 1.10
N ARG A 55 -9.62 -3.26 -0.19
CA ARG A 55 -8.41 -3.59 -0.92
C ARG A 55 -8.02 -2.45 -1.84
N PHE A 56 -6.75 -2.04 -1.77
CA PHE A 56 -6.17 -1.02 -2.62
C PHE A 56 -5.03 -1.64 -3.44
N PRO A 57 -5.27 -2.03 -4.70
CA PRO A 57 -4.22 -2.55 -5.59
C PRO A 57 -3.22 -1.44 -5.91
N CYS A 58 -1.93 -1.76 -5.85
CA CYS A 58 -0.84 -0.85 -6.17
C CYS A 58 -0.01 -1.40 -7.34
N ARG A 59 0.52 -2.62 -7.20
CA ARG A 59 1.29 -3.38 -8.20
C ARG A 59 2.42 -2.61 -8.88
N ARG A 60 3.10 -1.76 -8.13
CA ARG A 60 4.17 -0.90 -8.62
C ARG A 60 5.30 -0.75 -7.62
N TRP A 61 6.44 -0.32 -8.13
CA TRP A 61 7.57 0.05 -7.29
C TRP A 61 7.45 1.52 -6.86
N LEU A 62 7.86 1.80 -5.61
CA LEU A 62 8.10 3.13 -5.10
C LEU A 62 9.59 3.25 -4.77
N GLY A 63 10.26 4.26 -5.32
CA GLY A 63 11.65 4.56 -5.02
C GLY A 63 12.45 5.13 -6.18
N LYS A 64 13.60 5.71 -5.85
CA LYS A 64 14.45 6.32 -6.88
C LYS A 64 15.11 5.30 -7.81
N GLY A 65 15.14 5.62 -9.11
CA GLY A 65 15.75 4.84 -10.18
C GLY A 65 15.00 3.56 -10.54
N ILE A 66 13.70 3.45 -10.19
CA ILE A 66 12.86 2.32 -10.53
C ILE A 66 11.46 2.79 -10.93
N ASP A 67 10.86 2.11 -11.91
CA ASP A 67 9.51 2.38 -12.43
C ASP A 67 9.32 3.85 -12.85
N ASP A 68 8.49 4.62 -12.16
CA ASP A 68 8.22 6.04 -12.43
C ASP A 68 9.08 7.02 -11.60
N ASP A 69 10.12 6.53 -10.89
CA ASP A 69 10.97 7.30 -9.97
C ASP A 69 10.19 7.93 -8.78
N SER A 70 8.91 7.54 -8.59
CA SER A 70 8.06 8.11 -7.56
C SER A 70 8.25 7.46 -6.20
N LEU A 71 8.16 8.26 -5.14
CA LEU A 71 8.22 7.80 -3.75
C LEU A 71 6.83 7.52 -3.16
N GLU A 72 5.76 7.84 -3.89
CA GLU A 72 4.39 7.73 -3.40
C GLU A 72 3.38 7.47 -4.53
N CYS A 73 2.25 6.86 -4.17
CA CYS A 73 1.10 6.70 -5.05
C CYS A 73 -0.21 7.02 -4.36
N LEU A 74 -1.16 7.54 -5.14
CA LEU A 74 -2.58 7.55 -4.81
C LEU A 74 -3.23 6.34 -5.52
N ILE A 75 -3.85 5.46 -4.75
CA ILE A 75 -4.49 4.24 -5.23
C ILE A 75 -5.97 4.25 -4.87
N PHE A 76 -6.82 3.79 -5.80
CA PHE A 76 -8.26 3.72 -5.62
C PHE A 76 -8.66 2.37 -5.03
N VAL A 77 -9.75 2.36 -4.27
CA VAL A 77 -10.34 1.12 -3.75
C VAL A 77 -10.76 0.22 -4.91
N ASP A 78 -10.48 -1.07 -4.76
CA ASP A 78 -10.99 -2.10 -5.64
C ASP A 78 -12.47 -2.33 -5.32
N SER A 79 -13.37 -1.84 -6.18
CA SER A 79 -14.82 -2.02 -6.00
C SER A 79 -15.30 -3.46 -6.24
N THR A 80 -14.42 -4.35 -6.71
CA THR A 80 -14.73 -5.76 -6.96
C THR A 80 -14.32 -6.68 -5.81
N TYR A 81 -13.69 -6.14 -4.76
CA TYR A 81 -13.25 -6.86 -3.57
C TYR A 81 -14.25 -6.71 -2.43
#